data_AF-A0AA43RNY5-F1
#
_entry.id   AF-A0AA43RNY5-F1
#
_cell.length_a   1.000
_cell.length_b   1.000
_cell.length_c   1.000
_cell.angle_alpha   90.00
_cell.angle_beta   90.00
_cell.angle_gamma   90.00
#
_symmetry.space_group_name_H-M   'P 1'
#
loop_
_entity.id
_entity.type
_entity.pdbx_description
1 polymer ?
#
loop_
_entity_poly.entity_id
_entity_poly.type
_entity_poly.pdbx_seq_one_letter_code
_entity_poly.pdbx_strand_id
1 'polypeptide(L)'
;MGDFAELNTRFKLKVDTPNEVIEIIKYMTGKGEEPATLPNYQIFSTENWDTMLRSFSDDTNIRGEFSFFEKHPRFDCWELCVRSVFRDRNEIKSFYNWVHPYIDNIWLGFLGYVVLDEVEEHPYLIYFKDEGIRFMKVSCDEQEDFARNEVLFNWNIFDATGN
;
A
#
# COMPACT_ATOMS: atom_id res chain seq x y z
N MET A 1 -10.67 4.60 -12.05
CA MET A 1 -10.02 3.61 -11.16
C MET A 1 -11.14 2.94 -10.41
N GLY A 2 -11.10 1.60 -10.31
CA GLY A 2 -12.16 0.78 -9.72
C GLY A 2 -12.62 1.31 -8.36
N ASP A 3 -13.91 1.16 -8.06
CA ASP A 3 -14.54 1.84 -6.94
C ASP A 3 -13.92 1.48 -5.59
N PHE A 4 -13.29 0.30 -5.48
CA PHE A 4 -12.58 -0.16 -4.30
C PHE A 4 -11.15 -0.60 -4.62
N ALA A 5 -10.28 -0.43 -3.63
CA ALA A 5 -8.90 -0.91 -3.64
C ALA A 5 -8.64 -1.76 -2.40
N GLU A 6 -8.11 -2.96 -2.60
CA GLU A 6 -7.50 -3.77 -1.53
C GLU A 6 -6.02 -3.40 -1.43
N LEU A 7 -5.64 -2.71 -0.35
CA LEU A 7 -4.25 -2.40 -0.02
C LEU A 7 -3.68 -3.47 0.92
N ASN A 8 -2.61 -4.13 0.49
CA ASN A 8 -1.76 -4.92 1.37
C ASN A 8 -0.38 -4.26 1.42
N THR A 9 0.08 -3.86 2.60
CA THR A 9 1.39 -3.20 2.75
C THR A 9 2.12 -3.60 4.01
N ARG A 10 3.44 -3.60 3.96
CA ARG A 10 4.33 -3.74 5.10
C ARG A 10 5.61 -2.93 4.91
N PHE A 11 6.06 -2.28 5.97
CA PHE A 11 7.38 -1.67 6.03
C PHE A 11 7.77 -1.31 7.47
N LYS A 12 9.05 -1.01 7.65
CA LYS A 12 9.58 -0.44 8.88
C LYS A 12 9.83 1.04 8.68
N LEU A 13 9.68 1.81 9.75
CA LEU A 13 10.11 3.20 9.80
C LEU A 13 11.55 3.29 10.29
N LYS A 14 12.27 4.32 9.85
CA LYS A 14 13.60 4.66 10.37
C LYS A 14 13.52 4.93 11.87
N VAL A 15 14.58 4.58 12.59
CA VAL A 15 14.65 4.73 14.06
C VAL A 15 14.49 6.19 14.50
N ASP A 16 14.93 7.14 13.68
CA ASP A 16 14.85 8.58 13.91
C ASP A 16 13.56 9.24 13.37
N THR A 17 12.56 8.44 12.99
CA THR A 17 11.27 8.96 12.51
C THR A 17 10.62 9.85 13.57
N PRO A 18 10.18 11.09 13.23
CA PRO A 18 9.55 11.99 14.18
C PRO A 18 8.30 11.39 14.85
N ASN A 19 8.13 11.64 16.14
CA ASN A 19 6.97 11.15 16.90
C ASN A 19 5.63 11.60 16.28
N GLU A 20 5.55 12.79 15.70
CA GLU A 20 4.33 13.27 15.02
C GLU A 20 3.88 12.31 13.90
N VAL A 21 4.82 11.81 13.09
CA VAL A 21 4.53 10.82 12.03
C VAL A 21 4.03 9.51 12.63
N ILE A 22 4.66 9.06 13.71
CA ILE A 22 4.27 7.84 14.43
C ILE A 22 2.84 7.97 15.00
N GLU A 23 2.51 9.08 15.63
CA GLU A 23 1.18 9.30 16.20
C GLU A 23 0.09 9.41 15.12
N ILE A 24 0.39 10.05 13.98
CA ILE A 24 -0.54 10.07 12.82
C ILE A 24 -0.81 8.64 12.33
N ILE A 25 0.22 7.81 12.13
CA ILE A 25 0.03 6.43 11.66
C ILE A 25 -0.72 5.58 12.70
N LYS A 26 -0.45 5.78 14.00
CA LYS A 26 -1.25 5.14 15.07
C LYS A 26 -2.72 5.51 14.98
N TYR A 27 -3.03 6.79 14.75
CA TYR A 27 -4.41 7.23 14.56
C TYR A 27 -5.06 6.58 13.33
N MET A 28 -4.37 6.60 12.18
CA MET A 28 -4.84 5.98 10.94
C MET A 28 -5.11 4.47 11.08
N THR A 29 -4.36 3.79 11.97
CA THR A 29 -4.53 2.35 12.29
C THR A 29 -5.50 2.09 13.45
N GLY A 30 -6.14 3.14 14.00
CA GLY A 30 -7.13 3.03 15.08
C GLY A 30 -6.55 2.80 16.47
N LYS A 31 -5.24 2.97 16.65
CA LYS A 31 -4.50 2.74 17.91
C LYS A 31 -4.03 4.04 18.60
N GLY A 32 -4.41 5.21 18.09
CA GLY A 32 -3.96 6.52 18.56
C GLY A 32 -5.10 7.54 18.70
N GLU A 33 -4.76 8.70 19.26
CA GLU A 33 -5.65 9.86 19.33
C GLU A 33 -5.59 10.69 18.06
N GLU A 34 -6.64 11.47 17.79
CA GLU A 34 -6.68 12.36 16.63
C GLU A 34 -5.56 13.41 16.71
N PRO A 35 -4.72 13.55 15.66
CA PRO A 35 -3.65 14.54 15.64
C PRO A 35 -4.21 15.97 15.74
N ALA A 36 -3.67 16.76 16.65
CA ALA A 36 -4.06 18.17 16.81
C ALA A 36 -3.65 19.04 15.60
N THR A 37 -2.59 18.64 14.91
CA THR A 37 -2.07 19.29 13.70
C THR A 37 -1.70 18.24 12.67
N LEU A 38 -1.91 18.56 11.40
CA LEU A 38 -1.52 17.73 10.26
C LEU A 38 -0.46 18.45 9.44
N PRO A 39 0.58 17.75 8.94
CA PRO A 39 1.57 18.35 8.09
C PRO A 39 0.97 18.66 6.71
N ASN A 40 1.57 19.60 5.97
CA ASN A 40 1.07 20.02 4.67
C ASN A 40 1.42 19.01 3.56
N TYR A 41 0.66 17.91 3.49
CA TYR A 41 0.75 16.89 2.44
C TYR A 41 -0.63 16.57 1.87
N GLN A 42 -0.67 16.19 0.59
CA GLN A 42 -1.91 15.91 -0.14
C GLN A 42 -2.79 14.86 0.53
N ILE A 43 -2.18 13.85 1.19
CA ILE A 43 -2.92 12.80 1.89
C ILE A 43 -3.87 13.37 2.94
N PHE A 44 -3.51 14.44 3.65
CA PHE A 44 -4.36 15.01 4.70
C PHE A 44 -5.53 15.86 4.17
N SER A 45 -5.67 15.95 2.85
CA SER A 45 -6.81 16.58 2.17
C SER A 45 -7.76 15.57 1.51
N THR A 46 -7.42 14.27 1.52
CA THR A 46 -8.28 13.22 0.96
C THR A 46 -9.36 12.81 1.96
N GLU A 47 -10.41 12.14 1.53
CA GLU A 47 -11.56 11.84 2.39
C GLU A 47 -11.26 10.74 3.41
N ASN A 48 -10.51 9.70 3.02
CA ASN A 48 -10.29 8.52 3.87
C ASN A 48 -8.92 8.49 4.54
N TRP A 49 -8.22 9.62 4.66
CA TRP A 49 -6.83 9.61 5.17
C TRP A 49 -6.72 9.02 6.58
N ASP A 50 -7.72 9.25 7.42
CA ASP A 50 -7.83 8.86 8.83
C ASP A 50 -8.22 7.39 9.04
N THR A 51 -8.70 6.74 7.99
CA THR A 51 -9.31 5.41 8.05
C THR A 51 -8.75 4.43 7.03
N MET A 52 -8.05 4.88 5.99
CA MET A 52 -7.54 4.03 4.90
C MET A 52 -6.68 2.84 5.37
N LEU A 53 -6.02 2.94 6.54
CA LEU A 53 -5.18 1.85 7.08
C LEU A 53 -5.94 0.86 7.98
N ARG A 54 -7.24 1.07 8.18
CA ARG A 54 -8.12 0.23 9.01
C ARG A 54 -9.51 -0.01 8.40
N SER A 55 -9.82 0.59 7.27
CA SER A 55 -11.11 0.43 6.60
C SER A 55 -11.27 -0.97 6.01
N PHE A 56 -12.51 -1.43 6.05
CA PHE A 56 -12.96 -2.68 5.44
C PHE A 56 -14.36 -2.49 4.90
N SER A 57 -14.45 -2.01 3.67
CA SER A 57 -15.71 -1.61 3.05
C SER A 57 -16.33 -2.63 2.09
N ASP A 58 -15.83 -3.88 2.08
CA ASP A 58 -16.29 -4.94 1.17
C ASP A 58 -16.86 -6.15 1.94
N ASP A 59 -18.09 -6.53 1.56
CA ASP A 59 -18.84 -7.67 2.08
C ASP A 59 -18.51 -9.00 1.36
N THR A 60 -17.60 -8.98 0.37
CA THR A 60 -17.36 -10.12 -0.52
C THR A 60 -15.94 -10.73 -0.40
N ASN A 61 -15.88 -11.98 0.08
CA ASN A 61 -14.76 -12.93 -0.04
C ASN A 61 -13.36 -12.61 0.56
N ILE A 62 -13.13 -11.46 1.18
CA ILE A 62 -11.82 -11.13 1.77
C ILE A 62 -11.74 -11.58 3.24
N ARG A 63 -10.72 -12.39 3.59
CA ARG A 63 -10.45 -12.86 4.96
C ARG A 63 -9.99 -11.72 5.89
N GLY A 64 -10.93 -10.89 6.34
CA GLY A 64 -10.78 -9.92 7.43
C GLY A 64 -9.80 -8.77 7.21
N GLU A 65 -10.06 -7.67 7.90
CA GLU A 65 -9.11 -6.57 8.06
C GLU A 65 -7.97 -6.96 9.00
N PHE A 66 -6.79 -6.38 8.76
CA PHE A 66 -5.69 -6.46 9.70
C PHE A 66 -4.91 -5.16 9.66
N SER A 67 -4.76 -4.52 10.82
CA SER A 67 -3.97 -3.30 10.96
C SER A 67 -3.03 -3.43 12.15
N PHE A 68 -1.74 -3.49 11.84
CA PHE A 68 -0.68 -3.64 12.82
C PHE A 68 0.31 -2.49 12.65
N PHE A 69 0.44 -1.69 13.71
CA PHE A 69 1.49 -0.69 13.83
C PHE A 69 2.05 -0.74 15.25
N GLU A 70 3.23 -1.34 15.41
CA GLU A 70 3.84 -1.58 16.72
C GLU A 70 5.34 -1.35 16.69
N LYS A 71 5.89 -1.03 17.86
CA LYS A 71 7.32 -0.85 18.04
C LYS A 71 8.02 -2.20 18.10
N HIS A 72 9.02 -2.42 17.25
CA HIS A 72 9.77 -3.67 17.22
C HIS A 72 10.59 -3.83 18.51
N PRO A 73 10.47 -4.97 19.22
CA PRO A 73 11.03 -5.13 20.56
C PRO A 73 12.56 -5.10 20.64
N ARG A 74 13.26 -5.24 19.51
CA ARG A 74 14.74 -5.29 19.46
C ARG A 74 15.43 -4.20 18.64
N PHE A 75 14.70 -3.51 17.77
CA PHE A 75 15.32 -2.64 16.75
C PHE A 75 14.93 -1.17 16.90
N ASP A 76 14.13 -0.84 17.93
CA ASP A 76 13.65 0.52 18.23
C ASP A 76 12.90 1.22 17.08
N CYS A 77 12.60 0.50 16.00
CA CYS A 77 11.82 0.94 14.86
C CYS A 77 10.33 0.60 15.01
N TRP A 78 9.48 1.32 14.30
CA TRP A 78 8.06 0.99 14.17
C TRP A 78 7.80 0.17 12.92
N GLU A 79 6.95 -0.84 13.01
CA GLU A 79 6.60 -1.72 11.90
C GLU A 79 5.13 -1.60 11.57
N LEU A 80 4.83 -1.28 10.30
CA LEU A 80 3.48 -1.28 9.75
C LEU A 80 3.25 -2.57 8.96
N CYS A 81 2.10 -3.19 9.17
CA CYS A 81 1.56 -4.25 8.33
C CYS A 81 0.04 -4.10 8.27
N VAL A 82 -0.49 -3.83 7.08
CA VAL A 82 -1.90 -3.49 6.87
C VAL A 82 -2.47 -4.29 5.72
N ARG A 83 -3.70 -4.76 5.92
CA ARG A 83 -4.64 -5.17 4.88
C ARG A 83 -5.94 -4.40 5.09
N SER A 84 -6.27 -3.55 4.12
CA SER A 84 -7.48 -2.72 4.15
C SER A 84 -8.17 -2.71 2.79
N VAL A 85 -9.48 -2.48 2.81
CA VAL A 85 -10.30 -2.34 1.61
C VAL A 85 -11.13 -1.08 1.74
N PHE A 86 -10.99 -0.15 0.80
CA PHE A 86 -11.66 1.14 0.82
C PHE A 86 -11.78 1.73 -0.59
N ARG A 87 -12.60 2.76 -0.73
CA ARG A 87 -12.69 3.52 -1.98
C ARG A 87 -11.50 4.45 -2.13
N ASP A 88 -10.54 4.08 -2.97
CA ASP A 88 -9.35 4.91 -3.24
C ASP A 88 -9.68 6.06 -4.19
N ARG A 89 -9.55 7.28 -3.68
CA ARG A 89 -9.63 8.58 -4.36
C ARG A 89 -8.25 9.27 -4.35
N ASN A 90 -7.19 8.50 -4.60
CA ASN A 90 -5.77 8.90 -4.60
C ASN A 90 -5.10 8.95 -3.20
N GLU A 91 -5.75 8.39 -2.18
CA GLU A 91 -5.17 8.15 -0.85
C GLU A 91 -3.91 7.30 -0.93
N ILE A 92 -3.92 6.16 -1.64
CA ILE A 92 -2.78 5.22 -1.67
C ILE A 92 -1.51 5.92 -2.14
N LYS A 93 -1.57 6.58 -3.30
CA LYS A 93 -0.44 7.30 -3.87
C LYS A 93 0.03 8.44 -2.95
N SER A 94 -0.91 9.20 -2.40
CA SER A 94 -0.60 10.34 -1.52
C SER A 94 0.01 9.90 -0.20
N PHE A 95 -0.45 8.78 0.37
CA PHE A 95 0.10 8.16 1.57
C PHE A 95 1.56 7.76 1.36
N TYR A 96 1.84 7.04 0.29
CA TYR A 96 3.21 6.62 -0.03
C TYR A 96 4.14 7.80 -0.31
N ASN A 97 3.67 8.86 -0.98
CA ASN A 97 4.44 10.08 -1.16
C ASN A 97 4.81 10.75 0.17
N TRP A 98 3.89 10.75 1.14
CA TRP A 98 4.13 11.31 2.46
C TRP A 98 5.04 10.43 3.33
N VAL A 99 4.82 9.11 3.33
CA VAL A 99 5.56 8.20 4.23
C VAL A 99 6.95 7.83 3.70
N HIS A 100 7.18 7.94 2.39
CA HIS A 100 8.42 7.54 1.72
C HIS A 100 9.72 7.99 2.42
N PRO A 101 9.86 9.26 2.87
CA PRO A 101 11.09 9.72 3.53
C PRO A 101 11.41 8.99 4.84
N TYR A 102 10.40 8.38 5.47
CA TYR A 102 10.50 7.72 6.77
C TYR A 102 10.64 6.21 6.69
N ILE A 103 10.44 5.61 5.51
CA ILE A 103 10.57 4.16 5.32
C ILE A 103 12.05 3.76 5.44
N ASP A 104 12.33 2.77 6.29
CA ASP A 104 13.61 2.08 6.37
C ASP A 104 13.56 0.82 5.51
N ASN A 105 14.02 0.96 4.26
CA ASN A 105 14.07 -0.14 3.32
C ASN A 105 15.24 0.01 2.36
N ILE A 106 15.61 -1.09 1.72
CA ILE A 106 16.64 -1.12 0.69
C ILE A 106 16.04 -0.76 -0.67
N TRP A 107 16.88 -0.29 -1.59
CA TRP A 107 16.51 -0.08 -2.99
C TRP A 107 15.85 -1.35 -3.58
N LEU A 108 14.68 -1.18 -4.22
CA LEU A 108 13.80 -2.25 -4.70
C LEU A 108 13.28 -3.20 -3.60
N GLY A 109 13.16 -2.72 -2.37
CA GLY A 109 12.45 -3.41 -1.32
C GLY A 109 10.95 -3.53 -1.62
N PHE A 110 10.42 -4.75 -1.56
CA PHE A 110 8.98 -5.00 -1.74
C PHE A 110 8.20 -4.50 -0.52
N LEU A 111 7.23 -3.62 -0.77
CA LEU A 111 6.37 -3.00 0.25
C LEU A 111 4.99 -3.64 0.31
N GLY A 112 4.51 -4.24 -0.78
CA GLY A 112 3.16 -4.82 -0.81
C GLY A 112 2.52 -4.76 -2.18
N TYR A 113 1.20 -4.80 -2.22
CA TYR A 113 0.43 -4.75 -3.45
C TYR A 113 -0.93 -4.06 -3.27
N VAL A 114 -1.51 -3.61 -4.38
CA VAL A 114 -2.87 -3.11 -4.48
C VAL A 114 -3.62 -3.95 -5.49
N VAL A 115 -4.82 -4.43 -5.13
CA VAL A 115 -5.79 -4.97 -6.08
C VAL A 115 -6.87 -3.91 -6.27
N LEU A 116 -7.21 -3.59 -7.52
CA LEU A 116 -8.27 -2.63 -7.85
C LEU A 116 -9.47 -3.40 -8.38
N ASP A 117 -10.66 -3.04 -7.90
CA ASP A 117 -11.88 -3.76 -8.27
C ASP A 117 -12.29 -3.53 -9.75
N GLU A 118 -12.92 -4.55 -10.32
CA GLU A 118 -13.62 -4.62 -11.62
C GLU A 118 -12.90 -4.26 -12.94
N VAL A 119 -11.72 -3.63 -12.93
CA VAL A 119 -11.04 -3.18 -14.17
C VAL A 119 -9.72 -3.92 -14.45
N GLU A 120 -9.09 -4.46 -13.42
CA GLU A 120 -7.72 -4.98 -13.51
C GLU A 120 -7.65 -6.42 -13.01
N GLU A 121 -7.34 -7.36 -13.90
CA GLU A 121 -7.23 -8.79 -13.58
C GLU A 121 -6.05 -9.12 -12.64
N HIS A 122 -5.14 -8.16 -12.45
CA HIS A 122 -3.86 -8.37 -11.79
C HIS A 122 -3.46 -7.19 -10.87
N PRO A 123 -2.71 -7.46 -9.80
CA PRO A 123 -2.35 -6.44 -8.82
C PRO A 123 -1.28 -5.48 -9.34
N TYR A 124 -1.24 -4.32 -8.71
CA TYR A 124 -0.07 -3.42 -8.74
C TYR A 124 0.84 -3.78 -7.58
N LEU A 125 2.09 -4.14 -7.85
CA LEU A 125 3.12 -4.36 -6.84
C LEU A 125 3.75 -3.03 -6.44
N ILE A 126 4.05 -2.88 -5.15
CA ILE A 126 4.58 -1.66 -4.56
C ILE A 126 6.03 -1.89 -4.15
N TYR A 127 6.94 -1.07 -4.67
CA TYR A 127 8.37 -1.17 -4.39
C TYR A 127 8.94 0.16 -3.94
N PHE A 128 9.86 0.08 -2.98
CA PHE A 128 10.67 1.21 -2.55
C PHE A 128 11.76 1.53 -3.58
N LYS A 129 11.94 2.81 -3.90
CA LYS A 129 13.10 3.37 -4.60
C LYS A 129 13.59 4.60 -3.83
N ASP A 130 14.85 4.96 -4.00
CA ASP A 130 15.42 6.12 -3.31
C ASP A 130 14.72 7.43 -3.72
N GLU A 131 14.22 7.50 -4.96
CA GLU A 131 13.52 8.66 -5.52
C GLU A 131 12.00 8.66 -5.29
N GLY A 132 11.43 7.61 -4.69
CA GLY A 132 9.99 7.51 -4.44
C GLY A 132 9.47 6.07 -4.41
N ILE A 133 8.16 5.92 -4.52
CA ILE A 133 7.51 4.60 -4.57
C ILE A 133 7.17 4.24 -6.02
N ARG A 134 7.51 3.01 -6.41
CA ARG A 134 7.17 2.46 -7.72
C ARG A 134 5.98 1.53 -7.62
N PHE A 135 4.98 1.77 -8.48
CA PHE A 135 3.86 0.87 -8.68
C PHE A 135 4.07 0.12 -10.00
N MET A 136 4.19 -1.20 -9.93
CA MET A 136 4.40 -2.05 -11.09
C MET A 136 3.15 -2.88 -11.37
N LYS A 137 2.56 -2.73 -12.54
CA LYS A 137 1.42 -3.53 -12.96
C LYS A 137 1.90 -4.93 -13.33
N VAL A 138 1.32 -5.94 -12.70
CA VAL A 138 1.47 -7.34 -13.16
C VAL A 138 0.50 -7.54 -14.32
N SER A 139 0.93 -8.23 -15.36
CA SER A 139 0.02 -8.74 -16.38
C SER A 139 0.34 -10.20 -16.69
N CYS A 140 -0.68 -10.98 -17.00
CA CYS A 140 -0.53 -12.33 -17.51
C CYS A 140 -1.03 -12.34 -18.95
N ASP A 141 -0.15 -12.69 -19.89
CA ASP A 141 -0.57 -12.98 -21.26
C ASP A 141 -0.76 -14.49 -21.37
N GLU A 142 -2.00 -14.92 -21.65
CA GLU A 142 -2.31 -16.30 -21.97
C GLU A 142 -1.95 -16.60 -23.43
N GLN A 143 -1.13 -17.62 -23.65
CA GLN A 143 -0.85 -18.14 -24.99
C GLN A 143 -1.28 -19.60 -25.07
N GLU A 144 -2.22 -19.90 -25.96
CA GLU A 144 -2.59 -21.27 -26.28
C GLU A 144 -1.49 -21.94 -27.10
N ASP A 145 -0.84 -22.96 -26.55
CA ASP A 145 0.05 -23.84 -27.31
C ASP A 145 -0.79 -24.99 -27.91
N PHE A 146 -1.33 -24.73 -29.10
CA PHE A 146 -2.14 -25.71 -29.85
C PHE A 146 -1.40 -27.01 -30.17
N ALA A 147 -0.06 -27.02 -30.16
CA ALA A 147 0.72 -28.23 -30.41
C ALA A 147 0.84 -29.13 -29.16
N ARG A 148 0.76 -28.54 -27.96
CA ARG A 148 0.80 -29.26 -26.68
C ARG A 148 -0.55 -29.42 -26.01
N ASN A 149 -1.59 -28.75 -26.52
CA ASN A 149 -2.91 -28.67 -25.88
C ASN A 149 -2.80 -28.17 -24.43
N GLU A 150 -1.91 -27.19 -24.22
CA GLU A 150 -1.61 -26.56 -22.94
C GLU A 150 -1.75 -25.04 -23.07
N VAL A 151 -2.11 -24.37 -21.97
CA VAL A 151 -2.08 -22.90 -21.88
C VAL A 151 -0.78 -22.51 -21.21
N LEU A 152 0.01 -21.67 -21.89
CA LEU A 152 1.22 -21.07 -21.34
C LEU A 152 0.88 -19.69 -20.78
N PHE A 153 1.25 -19.47 -19.52
CA PHE A 153 1.11 -18.18 -18.86
C PHE A 153 2.44 -17.43 -18.91
N ASN A 154 2.46 -16.27 -19.58
CA ASN A 154 3.62 -15.38 -19.58
C ASN A 154 3.35 -14.18 -18.68
N TRP A 155 4.11 -14.08 -17.59
CA TRP A 155 3.99 -12.98 -16.63
C TRP A 155 4.90 -11.83 -17.05
N ASN A 156 4.29 -10.68 -17.32
CA ASN A 156 4.98 -9.44 -17.64
C ASN A 156 4.78 -8.42 -16.51
N ILE A 157 5.80 -7.58 -16.30
CA ILE A 157 5.76 -6.52 -15.28
C ILE A 157 6.04 -5.19 -15.98
N PHE A 158 5.08 -4.27 -15.91
CA PHE A 158 5.19 -2.95 -16.49
C PHE A 158 5.29 -1.88 -15.41
N ASP A 159 6.10 -0.85 -15.67
CA ASP A 159 6.13 0.32 -14.81
C ASP A 159 4.88 1.16 -15.05
N ALA A 160 4.01 1.29 -14.05
CA ALA A 160 2.80 2.10 -14.19
C ALA A 160 3.10 3.60 -14.13
N THR A 161 4.33 4.00 -13.79
CA THR A 161 4.77 5.41 -13.73
C THR A 161 5.42 5.91 -15.02
N GLY A 162 4.93 5.48 -16.19
CA GLY A 162 5.28 6.07 -17.49
C GLY A 162 4.44 7.34 -17.74
N ASN A 163 5.10 8.41 -18.19
CA ASN A 163 4.55 9.75 -18.52
C ASN A 163 3.11 9.79 -19.04
#